data_AF-A0AAW2PCN9-F1
#
_entry.id   AF-A0AAW2PCN9-F1
#
_cell.length_a   1.000
_cell.length_b   1.000
_cell.length_c   1.000
_cell.angle_alpha   90.00
_cell.angle_beta   90.00
_cell.angle_gamma   90.00
#
_symmetry.space_group_name_H-M   'P 1'
#
loop_
_entity.id
_entity.type
_entity.pdbx_description
1 polymer ?
#
loop_
_entity_poly.entity_id
_entity_poly.type
_entity_poly.pdbx_seq_one_letter_code
_entity_poly.pdbx_strand_id
1 'polypeptide(L)'
;MAVLLDDIVKSVEHLLKLISKNSKEQSYVDPTLDPVLLVPGIAGSILNAVDNKTGKKERVWVRILAADHEFRDKLWSRFDPATGRSVTLDTDTHIEVPQDRYGLYAIDMLDPDMVIGSDCVYYFHDMIVEFLKWGYQEGTTLFGFGYDFRQSNRYQGTLERLASKLEAVYTASGGRKITIISHSMGGLLVKCFMSLHTDIFEKYVKNWIAIAAPFRGAPGYITSTLLNGVSFVEGWEQNFFISKWSMHQLLIECPSIYELMACLDFKWEHIPRLEIWRQKCDDDGNSRVMLESYPPAESIPILMEALSVNKVTYDGADISLPFNTDILKWANETCKLMSCAEVPSQIKFYNIYGTSYKTPHSVCYGSKDAPVSELQQLPTLAGNYIYVDGDGTVPVESSKADGLRAEARVGVPGDHRGILCDRHVFRILKHWLKADHDPFYNPLNDYVILPTAFDIETIKTKGLEVTSLREEWEIVGEDQDQDQGEDMAERKPLVGSISVSRVAGDKSLQEEAHATVIVEPQNEGKKHVELNAVSISASA
;
A
#
# COMPACT_ATOMS: atom_id res chain seq x y z
N MET A 1 35.46 -9.96 -21.27
CA MET A 1 35.01 -10.07 -19.87
C MET A 1 33.48 -10.13 -19.75
N ALA A 2 32.71 -9.30 -20.48
CA ALA A 2 31.23 -9.37 -20.46
C ALA A 2 30.63 -10.73 -20.91
N VAL A 3 31.24 -11.40 -21.91
CA VAL A 3 30.77 -12.71 -22.42
C VAL A 3 30.94 -13.84 -21.40
N LEU A 4 31.95 -13.76 -20.53
CA LEU A 4 32.24 -14.78 -19.51
C LEU A 4 31.29 -14.69 -18.30
N LEU A 5 30.76 -13.49 -17.98
CA LEU A 5 29.77 -13.33 -16.92
C LEU A 5 28.40 -13.91 -17.33
N ASP A 6 28.01 -13.70 -18.59
CA ASP A 6 26.72 -14.14 -19.12
C ASP A 6 26.59 -15.68 -19.15
N ASP A 7 27.69 -16.38 -19.46
CA ASP A 7 27.75 -17.84 -19.44
C ASP A 7 27.77 -18.42 -18.02
N ILE A 8 28.36 -17.70 -17.06
CA ILE A 8 28.36 -18.07 -15.64
C ILE A 8 26.95 -17.91 -15.05
N VAL A 9 26.26 -16.80 -15.34
CA VAL A 9 24.89 -16.55 -14.88
C VAL A 9 23.93 -17.62 -15.42
N LYS A 10 23.99 -17.94 -16.72
CA LYS A 10 23.17 -19.02 -17.33
C LYS A 10 23.45 -20.38 -16.71
N SER A 11 24.70 -20.67 -16.34
CA SER A 11 25.07 -21.94 -15.71
C SER A 11 24.55 -22.04 -14.27
N VAL A 12 24.56 -20.92 -13.54
CA VAL A 12 23.98 -20.83 -12.18
C VAL A 12 22.45 -20.93 -12.24
N GLU A 13 21.79 -20.27 -13.18
CA GLU A 13 20.35 -20.42 -13.42
C GLU A 13 19.96 -21.87 -13.72
N HIS A 14 20.77 -22.57 -14.52
CA HIS A 14 20.48 -23.96 -14.84
C HIS A 14 20.61 -24.87 -13.61
N LEU A 15 21.60 -24.60 -12.75
CA LEU A 15 21.80 -25.30 -11.49
C LEU A 15 20.66 -25.03 -10.49
N LEU A 16 20.18 -23.78 -10.39
CA LEU A 16 19.05 -23.42 -9.52
C LEU A 16 17.73 -24.05 -10.00
N LYS A 17 17.49 -24.10 -11.31
CA LYS A 17 16.34 -24.82 -11.92
C LYS A 17 16.41 -26.34 -11.69
N LEU A 18 17.60 -26.91 -11.53
CA LEU A 18 17.80 -28.31 -11.17
C LEU A 18 17.53 -28.57 -9.69
N ILE A 19 17.90 -27.63 -8.82
CA ILE A 19 17.64 -27.71 -7.38
C ILE A 19 16.13 -27.57 -7.08
N SER A 20 15.43 -26.63 -7.75
CA SER A 20 13.97 -26.46 -7.58
C SER A 20 13.14 -27.62 -8.15
N LYS A 21 13.66 -28.36 -9.13
CA LYS A 21 13.02 -29.59 -9.64
C LYS A 21 13.08 -30.77 -8.67
N ASN A 22 14.00 -30.76 -7.71
CA ASN A 22 14.25 -31.88 -6.79
C ASN A 22 13.40 -31.84 -5.51
N SER A 23 12.64 -30.77 -5.25
CA SER A 23 11.72 -30.66 -4.10
C SER A 23 10.27 -30.95 -4.46
N LYS A 24 10.00 -31.99 -5.25
CA LYS A 24 8.64 -32.53 -5.41
C LYS A 24 8.29 -33.41 -4.21
N GLU A 25 8.20 -32.80 -3.03
CA GLU A 25 7.35 -33.35 -1.98
C GLU A 25 5.90 -33.28 -2.45
N GLN A 26 5.12 -34.32 -2.17
CA GLN A 26 3.71 -34.38 -2.49
C GLN A 26 3.01 -33.21 -1.80
N SER A 27 2.65 -32.18 -2.56
CA SER A 27 1.95 -31.00 -2.03
C SER A 27 0.62 -31.45 -1.44
N TYR A 28 0.40 -31.20 -0.15
CA TYR A 28 -0.92 -31.31 0.48
C TYR A 28 -1.90 -30.45 -0.32
N VAL A 29 -3.05 -31.00 -0.68
CA VAL A 29 -4.12 -30.27 -1.39
C VAL A 29 -5.42 -30.52 -0.64
N ASP A 30 -6.06 -29.43 -0.24
CA ASP A 30 -7.39 -29.47 0.37
C ASP A 30 -8.42 -29.04 -0.68
N PRO A 31 -9.22 -29.98 -1.22
CA PRO A 31 -10.19 -29.67 -2.25
C PRO A 31 -11.37 -28.84 -1.73
N THR A 32 -11.55 -28.71 -0.41
CA THR A 32 -12.70 -28.02 0.19
C THR A 32 -12.54 -26.51 0.25
N LEU A 33 -11.31 -25.99 0.12
CA LEU A 33 -11.01 -24.56 0.21
C LEU A 33 -11.63 -23.76 -0.94
N ASP A 34 -12.32 -22.68 -0.61
CA ASP A 34 -12.85 -21.74 -1.61
C ASP A 34 -11.70 -21.07 -2.39
N PRO A 35 -11.89 -20.79 -3.69
CA PRO A 35 -10.84 -20.20 -4.51
C PRO A 35 -10.50 -18.77 -4.08
N VAL A 36 -9.21 -18.44 -4.16
CA VAL A 36 -8.66 -17.11 -3.87
C VAL A 36 -8.11 -16.46 -5.14
N LEU A 37 -8.42 -15.18 -5.31
CA LEU A 37 -7.81 -14.30 -6.31
C LEU A 37 -7.00 -13.20 -5.62
N LEU A 38 -5.69 -13.19 -5.84
CA LEU A 38 -4.78 -12.16 -5.34
C LEU A 38 -4.72 -10.97 -6.31
N VAL A 39 -4.91 -9.75 -5.80
CA VAL A 39 -4.90 -8.49 -6.58
C VAL A 39 -3.82 -7.55 -6.03
N PRO A 40 -2.82 -7.16 -6.84
CA PRO A 40 -1.69 -6.36 -6.39
C PRO A 40 -2.03 -4.87 -6.25
N GLY A 41 -1.10 -4.12 -5.66
CA GLY A 41 -1.16 -2.67 -5.57
C GLY A 41 -0.43 -1.99 -6.73
N ILE A 42 -0.23 -0.68 -6.58
CA ILE A 42 0.54 0.10 -7.55
C ILE A 42 1.96 -0.46 -7.68
N ALA A 43 2.46 -0.55 -8.91
CA ALA A 43 3.77 -1.11 -9.22
C ALA A 43 3.97 -2.60 -8.84
N GLY A 44 2.93 -3.29 -8.32
CA GLY A 44 2.99 -4.68 -7.88
C GLY A 44 2.69 -5.73 -8.95
N SER A 45 2.77 -5.35 -10.24
CA SER A 45 2.57 -6.25 -11.38
C SER A 45 3.74 -6.13 -12.35
N ILE A 46 4.26 -7.26 -12.84
CA ILE A 46 5.21 -7.29 -13.96
C ILE A 46 4.54 -6.71 -15.22
N LEU A 47 5.24 -5.82 -15.93
CA LEU A 47 4.84 -5.29 -17.24
C LEU A 47 5.86 -5.71 -18.30
N ASN A 48 5.34 -6.20 -19.42
CA ASN A 48 6.10 -6.48 -20.63
C ASN A 48 5.72 -5.49 -21.72
N ALA A 49 6.71 -4.99 -22.46
CA ALA A 49 6.49 -4.39 -23.77
C ALA A 49 6.45 -5.51 -24.82
N VAL A 50 5.47 -5.44 -25.71
CA VAL A 50 5.25 -6.40 -26.79
C VAL A 50 5.35 -5.65 -28.11
N ASP A 51 6.30 -6.05 -28.94
CA ASP A 51 6.48 -5.47 -30.28
C ASP A 51 5.29 -5.84 -31.19
N ASN A 52 4.67 -4.83 -31.78
CA ASN A 52 3.44 -4.96 -32.58
C ASN A 52 3.65 -5.75 -33.89
N LYS A 53 4.89 -5.81 -34.41
CA LYS A 53 5.23 -6.45 -35.69
C LYS A 53 5.67 -7.90 -35.50
N THR A 54 6.44 -8.15 -34.46
CA THR A 54 7.12 -9.44 -34.21
C THR A 54 6.48 -10.24 -33.09
N GLY A 55 5.68 -9.61 -32.23
CA GLY A 55 5.10 -10.22 -31.02
C GLY A 55 6.15 -10.55 -29.95
N LYS A 56 7.40 -10.09 -30.11
CA LYS A 56 8.46 -10.32 -29.14
C LYS A 56 8.13 -9.58 -27.84
N LYS A 57 8.17 -10.32 -26.73
CA LYS A 57 7.92 -9.78 -25.39
C LYS A 57 9.23 -9.46 -24.68
N GLU A 58 9.27 -8.32 -24.01
CA GLU A 58 10.39 -7.88 -23.20
C GLU A 58 9.89 -7.31 -21.88
N ARG A 59 10.48 -7.74 -20.75
CA ARG A 59 10.13 -7.20 -19.44
C ARG A 59 10.67 -5.78 -19.29
N VAL A 60 9.78 -4.84 -19.00
CA VAL A 60 10.11 -3.42 -18.78
C VAL A 60 9.88 -3.00 -17.33
N TRP A 61 9.12 -3.78 -16.56
CA TRP A 61 8.94 -3.59 -15.12
C TRP A 61 8.61 -4.93 -14.43
N VAL A 62 9.14 -5.26 -13.25
CA VAL A 62 10.33 -4.67 -12.64
C VAL A 62 11.56 -5.23 -13.36
N ARG A 63 12.57 -4.38 -13.55
CA ARG A 63 13.82 -4.71 -14.22
C ARG A 63 14.96 -4.02 -13.50
N ILE A 64 16.10 -4.69 -13.38
CA ILE A 64 17.36 -4.08 -12.88
C ILE A 64 18.31 -3.78 -14.05
N LEU A 65 18.55 -4.75 -14.94
CA LEU A 65 19.49 -4.55 -16.04
C LEU A 65 18.95 -3.60 -17.10
N ALA A 66 19.70 -2.54 -17.40
CA ALA A 66 19.31 -1.47 -18.33
C ALA A 66 17.94 -0.84 -17.98
N ALA A 67 17.55 -0.89 -16.70
CA ALA A 67 16.21 -0.54 -16.26
C ALA A 67 15.80 0.87 -16.70
N ASP A 68 16.63 1.89 -16.46
CA ASP A 68 16.30 3.27 -16.81
C ASP A 68 16.17 3.49 -18.32
N HIS A 69 17.07 2.91 -19.13
CA HIS A 69 17.01 3.01 -20.59
C HIS A 69 15.69 2.45 -21.13
N GLU A 70 15.40 1.19 -20.78
CA GLU A 70 14.25 0.45 -21.31
C GLU A 70 12.93 0.99 -20.78
N PHE A 71 12.92 1.49 -19.54
CA PHE A 71 11.79 2.17 -18.97
C PHE A 71 11.46 3.47 -19.72
N ARG A 72 12.46 4.28 -20.05
CA ARG A 72 12.26 5.53 -20.80
C ARG A 72 11.82 5.28 -22.24
N ASP A 73 12.42 4.28 -22.87
CA ASP A 73 12.14 3.90 -24.26
C ASP A 73 10.72 3.34 -24.40
N LYS A 74 10.29 2.44 -23.51
CA LYS A 74 9.07 1.63 -23.72
C LYS A 74 7.94 1.90 -22.75
N LEU A 75 8.19 2.53 -21.60
CA LEU A 75 7.18 2.67 -20.55
C LEU A 75 6.70 4.11 -20.35
N TRP A 76 7.52 5.12 -20.67
CA TRP A 76 7.05 6.51 -20.69
C TRP A 76 5.77 6.64 -21.50
N SER A 77 4.83 7.38 -20.94
CA SER A 77 3.45 7.38 -21.38
C SER A 77 2.89 8.79 -21.41
N ARG A 78 1.79 8.93 -22.15
CA ARG A 78 0.95 10.12 -22.15
C ARG A 78 -0.50 9.70 -21.93
N PHE A 79 -1.20 10.45 -21.11
CA PHE A 79 -2.61 10.26 -20.90
C PHE A 79 -3.42 10.80 -22.07
N ASP A 80 -4.32 9.97 -22.59
CA ASP A 80 -5.29 10.36 -23.59
C ASP A 80 -6.67 10.58 -22.92
N PRO A 81 -7.12 11.84 -22.75
CA PRO A 81 -8.40 12.14 -22.11
C PRO A 81 -9.61 11.71 -22.93
N ALA A 82 -9.46 11.43 -24.24
CA ALA A 82 -10.57 10.93 -25.04
C ALA A 82 -10.89 9.46 -24.73
N THR A 83 -9.86 8.68 -24.39
CA THR A 83 -9.99 7.23 -24.13
C THR A 83 -9.85 6.86 -22.66
N GLY A 84 -9.31 7.75 -21.82
CA GLY A 84 -9.01 7.47 -20.42
C GLY A 84 -7.84 6.56 -20.19
N ARG A 85 -6.98 6.44 -21.20
CA ARG A 85 -5.88 5.49 -21.21
C ARG A 85 -4.56 6.24 -21.16
N SER A 86 -3.64 5.72 -20.34
CA SER A 86 -2.22 6.07 -20.47
C SER A 86 -1.61 5.21 -21.57
N VAL A 87 -1.17 5.85 -22.65
CA VAL A 87 -0.60 5.20 -23.83
C VAL A 87 0.90 5.43 -23.83
N THR A 88 1.69 4.43 -24.18
CA THR A 88 3.14 4.55 -24.31
C THR A 88 3.53 5.55 -25.40
N LEU A 89 4.64 6.24 -25.22
CA LEU A 89 5.21 7.11 -26.25
C LEU A 89 5.75 6.30 -27.43
N ASP A 90 6.27 5.10 -27.16
CA ASP A 90 6.59 4.12 -28.20
C ASP A 90 5.30 3.61 -28.85
N THR A 91 5.22 3.81 -30.16
CA THR A 91 4.08 3.41 -31.02
C THR A 91 4.26 2.03 -31.65
N ASP A 92 5.48 1.48 -31.63
CA ASP A 92 5.79 0.17 -32.18
C ASP A 92 5.57 -0.95 -31.15
N THR A 93 5.36 -0.63 -29.88
CA THR A 93 5.05 -1.60 -28.82
C THR A 93 3.72 -1.31 -28.11
N HIS A 94 3.23 -2.30 -27.36
CA HIS A 94 2.17 -2.12 -26.37
C HIS A 94 2.51 -2.86 -25.08
N ILE A 95 1.91 -2.42 -23.96
CA ILE A 95 2.13 -3.03 -22.65
C ILE A 95 1.15 -4.18 -22.41
N GLU A 96 1.69 -5.31 -21.96
CA GLU A 96 0.95 -6.51 -21.56
C GLU A 96 1.41 -6.96 -20.16
N VAL A 97 0.47 -7.49 -19.38
CA VAL A 97 0.76 -8.12 -18.08
C VAL A 97 0.77 -9.64 -18.24
N PRO A 98 1.87 -10.34 -17.87
CA PRO A 98 1.97 -11.79 -17.94
C PRO A 98 0.78 -12.51 -17.28
N GLN A 99 0.34 -13.61 -17.87
CA GLN A 99 -0.74 -14.46 -17.33
C GLN A 99 -0.24 -15.84 -16.88
N ASP A 100 1.08 -16.07 -16.95
CA ASP A 100 1.74 -17.29 -16.51
C ASP A 100 1.44 -17.61 -15.04
N ARG A 101 1.48 -18.91 -14.70
CA ARG A 101 1.03 -19.43 -13.39
C ARG A 101 -0.33 -18.86 -12.99
N TYR A 102 -1.26 -18.82 -13.93
CA TYR A 102 -2.61 -18.32 -13.72
C TYR A 102 -2.66 -16.89 -13.16
N GLY A 103 -1.71 -16.05 -13.60
CA GLY A 103 -1.53 -14.67 -13.17
C GLY A 103 -0.73 -14.48 -11.88
N LEU A 104 -0.33 -15.56 -11.20
CA LEU A 104 0.53 -15.47 -10.01
C LEU A 104 1.94 -15.01 -10.37
N TYR A 105 2.46 -15.42 -11.54
CA TYR A 105 3.81 -15.03 -11.96
C TYR A 105 4.00 -13.51 -11.99
N ALA A 106 2.98 -12.76 -12.41
CA ALA A 106 3.06 -11.30 -12.50
C ALA A 106 3.16 -10.60 -11.14
N ILE A 107 2.83 -11.28 -10.03
CA ILE A 107 2.67 -10.66 -8.70
C ILE A 107 3.48 -11.38 -7.60
N ASP A 108 4.13 -12.50 -7.91
CA ASP A 108 4.87 -13.34 -6.97
C ASP A 108 6.21 -12.69 -6.57
N MET A 109 7.18 -12.74 -7.49
CA MET A 109 8.47 -12.05 -7.39
C MET A 109 8.53 -11.01 -8.49
N LEU A 110 8.72 -9.73 -8.14
CA LEU A 110 8.64 -8.65 -9.12
C LEU A 110 9.84 -8.62 -10.07
N ASP A 111 11.02 -9.09 -9.63
CA ASP A 111 12.17 -9.37 -10.50
C ASP A 111 12.71 -10.81 -10.31
N PRO A 112 12.15 -11.80 -11.03
CA PRO A 112 12.58 -13.20 -10.92
C PRO A 112 13.97 -13.48 -11.51
N ASP A 113 14.60 -12.54 -12.23
CA ASP A 113 15.93 -12.73 -12.82
C ASP A 113 17.05 -12.33 -11.85
N MET A 114 16.70 -11.81 -10.66
CA MET A 114 17.65 -11.46 -9.61
C MET A 114 18.03 -12.68 -8.76
N VAL A 115 19.24 -13.21 -8.99
CA VAL A 115 19.75 -14.45 -8.36
C VAL A 115 20.34 -14.21 -6.96
N ILE A 116 20.61 -12.96 -6.56
CA ILE A 116 21.24 -12.59 -5.27
C ILE A 116 20.37 -11.54 -4.58
N GLY A 117 19.94 -11.78 -3.33
CA GLY A 117 19.09 -10.85 -2.57
C GLY A 117 17.59 -10.93 -2.89
N SER A 118 17.12 -12.11 -3.33
CA SER A 118 15.74 -12.39 -3.82
C SER A 118 14.62 -11.85 -2.93
N ASP A 119 14.83 -11.80 -1.61
CA ASP A 119 13.84 -11.36 -0.63
C ASP A 119 13.44 -9.88 -0.87
N CYS A 120 14.35 -9.05 -1.41
CA CYS A 120 14.09 -7.64 -1.70
C CYS A 120 13.10 -7.41 -2.86
N VAL A 121 12.77 -8.44 -3.65
CA VAL A 121 11.81 -8.35 -4.79
C VAL A 121 10.58 -9.23 -4.59
N TYR A 122 10.44 -9.91 -3.45
CA TYR A 122 9.25 -10.68 -3.08
C TYR A 122 8.07 -9.76 -2.82
N TYR A 123 6.95 -10.03 -3.48
CA TYR A 123 5.75 -9.25 -3.27
C TYR A 123 4.63 -10.10 -2.67
N PHE A 124 4.00 -11.00 -3.43
CA PHE A 124 3.10 -12.02 -2.86
C PHE A 124 3.78 -13.35 -2.56
N HIS A 125 5.10 -13.47 -2.78
CA HIS A 125 5.83 -14.75 -2.68
C HIS A 125 5.53 -15.54 -1.40
N ASP A 126 5.75 -14.94 -0.24
CA ASP A 126 5.57 -15.62 1.04
C ASP A 126 4.11 -16.01 1.29
N MET A 127 3.17 -15.14 0.90
CA MET A 127 1.74 -15.44 0.97
C MET A 127 1.37 -16.62 0.07
N ILE A 128 1.87 -16.67 -1.17
CA ILE A 128 1.64 -17.79 -2.08
C ILE A 128 2.20 -19.09 -1.47
N VAL A 129 3.43 -19.04 -0.94
CA VAL A 129 4.08 -20.18 -0.29
C VAL A 129 3.26 -20.69 0.90
N GLU A 130 2.75 -19.80 1.76
CA GLU A 130 1.87 -20.20 2.88
C GLU A 130 0.55 -20.80 2.40
N PHE A 131 -0.08 -20.23 1.38
CA PHE A 131 -1.34 -20.75 0.85
C PHE A 131 -1.16 -22.16 0.29
N LEU A 132 -0.06 -22.41 -0.43
CA LEU A 132 0.28 -23.76 -0.91
C LEU A 132 0.47 -24.74 0.26
N LYS A 133 1.09 -24.32 1.38
CA LYS A 133 1.20 -25.15 2.59
C LYS A 133 -0.16 -25.45 3.23
N TRP A 134 -1.11 -24.53 3.13
CA TRP A 134 -2.47 -24.71 3.68
C TRP A 134 -3.36 -25.60 2.80
N GLY A 135 -2.89 -26.02 1.62
CA GLY A 135 -3.62 -26.92 0.72
C GLY A 135 -4.21 -26.24 -0.51
N TYR A 136 -3.92 -24.96 -0.76
CA TYR A 136 -4.29 -24.30 -2.00
C TYR A 136 -3.50 -24.85 -3.19
N GLN A 137 -4.09 -24.78 -4.38
CA GLN A 137 -3.51 -25.25 -5.63
C GLN A 137 -3.61 -24.19 -6.72
N GLU A 138 -2.47 -23.82 -7.30
CA GLU A 138 -2.42 -22.89 -8.44
C GLU A 138 -3.30 -23.37 -9.59
N GLY A 139 -4.14 -22.48 -10.13
CA GLY A 139 -5.00 -22.79 -11.27
C GLY A 139 -6.27 -23.58 -10.92
N THR A 140 -6.48 -23.93 -9.65
CA THR A 140 -7.72 -24.56 -9.17
C THR A 140 -8.34 -23.81 -7.99
N THR A 141 -7.54 -23.44 -6.98
CA THR A 141 -8.01 -22.67 -5.83
C THR A 141 -7.16 -21.43 -5.54
N LEU A 142 -6.03 -21.23 -6.21
CA LEU A 142 -5.19 -20.04 -6.07
C LEU A 142 -4.86 -19.42 -7.42
N PHE A 143 -5.09 -18.11 -7.53
CA PHE A 143 -4.96 -17.35 -8.77
C PHE A 143 -4.44 -15.94 -8.50
N GLY A 144 -3.76 -15.35 -9.47
CA GLY A 144 -3.32 -13.94 -9.42
C GLY A 144 -4.00 -13.11 -10.50
N PHE A 145 -4.13 -11.81 -10.26
CA PHE A 145 -4.60 -10.83 -11.23
C PHE A 145 -3.66 -9.63 -11.30
N GLY A 146 -2.58 -9.76 -12.07
CA GLY A 146 -1.78 -8.61 -12.46
C GLY A 146 -2.51 -7.68 -13.42
N TYR A 147 -2.29 -6.38 -13.28
CA TYR A 147 -2.87 -5.34 -14.13
C TYR A 147 -1.87 -4.20 -14.41
N ASP A 148 -2.16 -3.42 -15.46
CA ASP A 148 -1.36 -2.23 -15.79
C ASP A 148 -1.67 -1.14 -14.77
N PHE A 149 -0.82 -1.04 -13.74
CA PHE A 149 -0.98 -0.12 -12.63
C PHE A 149 -0.87 1.35 -13.01
N ARG A 150 -0.51 1.68 -14.26
CA ARG A 150 -0.49 3.07 -14.75
C ARG A 150 -1.91 3.59 -15.00
N GLN A 151 -2.84 2.70 -15.35
CA GLN A 151 -4.20 3.05 -15.73
C GLN A 151 -5.05 3.43 -14.51
N SER A 152 -6.14 4.16 -14.74
CA SER A 152 -7.15 4.44 -13.72
C SER A 152 -7.76 3.13 -13.17
N ASN A 153 -8.10 3.12 -11.88
CA ASN A 153 -8.81 2.02 -11.22
C ASN A 153 -10.22 1.80 -11.79
N ARG A 154 -10.78 2.77 -12.52
CA ARG A 154 -12.05 2.62 -13.27
C ARG A 154 -11.87 2.50 -14.78
N TYR A 155 -10.64 2.26 -15.26
CA TYR A 155 -10.40 2.05 -16.68
C TYR A 155 -11.13 0.79 -17.16
N GLN A 156 -12.03 0.95 -18.14
CA GLN A 156 -12.90 -0.12 -18.62
C GLN A 156 -12.12 -1.37 -19.05
N GLY A 157 -10.99 -1.22 -19.74
CA GLY A 157 -10.20 -2.36 -20.20
C GLY A 157 -9.63 -3.21 -19.04
N THR A 158 -9.31 -2.60 -17.89
CA THR A 158 -8.88 -3.33 -16.70
C THR A 158 -10.07 -4.02 -16.02
N LEU A 159 -11.21 -3.34 -15.92
CA LEU A 159 -12.42 -3.88 -15.32
C LEU A 159 -12.97 -5.07 -16.11
N GLU A 160 -12.99 -4.99 -17.44
CA GLU A 160 -13.41 -6.10 -18.31
C GLU A 160 -12.49 -7.32 -18.14
N ARG A 161 -11.16 -7.10 -18.07
CA ARG A 161 -10.20 -8.17 -17.76
C ARG A 161 -10.44 -8.79 -16.39
N LEU A 162 -10.78 -8.00 -15.38
CA LEU A 162 -11.13 -8.51 -14.05
C LEU A 162 -12.42 -9.33 -14.08
N ALA A 163 -13.46 -8.88 -14.79
CA ALA A 163 -14.68 -9.64 -14.99
C ALA A 163 -14.43 -11.01 -15.65
N SER A 164 -13.66 -11.03 -16.75
CA SER A 164 -13.27 -12.28 -17.41
C SER A 164 -12.42 -13.18 -16.50
N LYS A 165 -11.54 -12.59 -15.68
CA LYS A 165 -10.74 -13.35 -14.72
C LYS A 165 -11.62 -14.01 -13.66
N LEU A 166 -12.59 -13.29 -13.10
CA LEU A 166 -13.52 -13.84 -12.11
C LEU A 166 -14.33 -15.01 -12.67
N GLU A 167 -14.84 -14.90 -13.90
CA GLU A 167 -15.54 -15.99 -14.56
C GLU A 167 -14.64 -17.22 -14.81
N ALA A 168 -13.41 -16.99 -15.27
CA ALA A 168 -12.44 -18.06 -15.51
C ALA A 168 -12.07 -18.79 -14.20
N VAL A 169 -11.84 -18.04 -13.12
CA VAL A 169 -11.55 -18.59 -11.78
C VAL A 169 -12.75 -19.38 -11.27
N TYR A 170 -13.96 -18.82 -11.34
CA TYR A 170 -15.18 -19.49 -10.89
C TYR A 170 -15.38 -20.83 -11.62
N THR A 171 -15.16 -20.85 -12.94
CA THR A 171 -15.26 -22.06 -13.76
C THR A 171 -14.19 -23.08 -13.41
N ALA A 172 -12.92 -22.67 -13.31
CA ALA A 172 -11.80 -23.55 -12.94
C ALA A 172 -11.95 -24.13 -11.53
N SER A 173 -12.68 -23.44 -10.66
CA SER A 173 -12.90 -23.83 -9.26
C SER A 173 -14.16 -24.67 -9.04
N GLY A 174 -14.78 -25.16 -10.13
CA GLY A 174 -15.98 -26.01 -10.06
C GLY A 174 -17.26 -25.25 -9.69
N GLY A 175 -17.33 -23.95 -9.98
CA GLY A 175 -18.49 -23.11 -9.68
C GLY A 175 -18.55 -22.60 -8.23
N ARG A 176 -17.40 -22.57 -7.54
CA ARG A 176 -17.31 -21.98 -6.19
C ARG A 176 -17.04 -20.49 -6.27
N LYS A 177 -17.71 -19.73 -5.41
CA LYS A 177 -17.49 -18.28 -5.28
C LYS A 177 -16.10 -17.97 -4.72
N ILE A 178 -15.59 -16.81 -5.09
CA ILE A 178 -14.19 -16.43 -4.95
C ILE A 178 -14.00 -15.52 -3.73
N THR A 179 -12.93 -15.73 -2.98
CA THR A 179 -12.41 -14.73 -2.04
C THR A 179 -11.37 -13.88 -2.75
N ILE A 180 -11.60 -12.58 -2.85
CA ILE A 180 -10.60 -11.64 -3.39
C ILE A 180 -9.74 -11.15 -2.22
N ILE A 181 -8.42 -11.22 -2.36
CA ILE A 181 -7.47 -10.59 -1.45
C ILE A 181 -6.72 -9.53 -2.25
N SER A 182 -6.92 -8.26 -1.88
CA SER A 182 -6.32 -7.13 -2.59
C SER A 182 -5.35 -6.37 -1.70
N HIS A 183 -4.22 -5.96 -2.23
CA HIS A 183 -3.24 -5.15 -1.51
C HIS A 183 -3.19 -3.71 -2.03
N SER A 184 -3.05 -2.74 -1.13
CA SER A 184 -2.80 -1.33 -1.46
C SER A 184 -3.81 -0.81 -2.49
N MET A 185 -3.35 -0.19 -3.58
CA MET A 185 -4.21 0.32 -4.66
C MET A 185 -5.12 -0.75 -5.30
N GLY A 186 -4.78 -2.05 -5.21
CA GLY A 186 -5.65 -3.13 -5.65
C GLY A 186 -7.01 -3.11 -4.94
N GLY A 187 -7.06 -2.62 -3.70
CA GLY A 187 -8.31 -2.40 -2.98
C GLY A 187 -9.18 -1.31 -3.63
N LEU A 188 -8.59 -0.27 -4.20
CA LEU A 188 -9.32 0.76 -4.96
C LEU A 188 -9.86 0.20 -6.27
N LEU A 189 -9.06 -0.59 -6.98
CA LEU A 189 -9.51 -1.30 -8.20
C LEU A 189 -10.72 -2.20 -7.92
N VAL A 190 -10.64 -3.03 -6.86
CA VAL A 190 -11.74 -3.92 -6.48
C VAL A 190 -12.97 -3.13 -6.06
N LYS A 191 -12.79 -2.02 -5.33
CA LYS A 191 -13.89 -1.12 -4.94
C LYS A 191 -14.57 -0.49 -6.15
N CYS A 192 -13.81 0.03 -7.12
CA CYS A 192 -14.34 0.56 -8.37
C CYS A 192 -15.09 -0.51 -9.16
N PHE A 193 -14.52 -1.72 -9.27
CA PHE A 193 -15.17 -2.83 -9.94
C PHE A 193 -16.50 -3.21 -9.27
N MET A 194 -16.54 -3.31 -7.94
CA MET A 194 -17.76 -3.60 -7.18
C MET A 194 -18.85 -2.54 -7.43
N SER A 195 -18.48 -1.25 -7.50
CA SER A 195 -19.44 -0.16 -7.75
C SER A 195 -19.97 -0.13 -9.18
N LEU A 196 -19.17 -0.52 -10.17
CA LEU A 196 -19.55 -0.42 -11.59
C LEU A 196 -20.12 -1.72 -12.16
N HIS A 197 -19.75 -2.87 -11.58
CA HIS A 197 -20.11 -4.21 -12.03
C HIS A 197 -20.65 -5.05 -10.86
N THR A 198 -21.57 -4.47 -10.08
CA THR A 198 -22.14 -5.09 -8.87
C THR A 198 -22.75 -6.46 -9.16
N ASP A 199 -23.44 -6.62 -10.28
CA ASP A 199 -24.03 -7.89 -10.72
C ASP A 199 -22.98 -9.01 -10.91
N ILE A 200 -21.86 -8.69 -11.56
CA ILE A 200 -20.74 -9.61 -11.77
C ILE A 200 -20.07 -9.93 -10.44
N PHE A 201 -19.86 -8.90 -9.61
CA PHE A 201 -19.25 -9.04 -8.29
C PHE A 201 -20.09 -9.96 -7.39
N GLU A 202 -21.41 -9.73 -7.32
CA GLU A 202 -22.36 -10.56 -6.57
C GLU A 202 -22.44 -12.00 -7.07
N LYS A 203 -22.31 -12.20 -8.39
CA LYS A 203 -22.34 -13.53 -8.99
C LYS A 203 -21.13 -14.37 -8.59
N TYR A 204 -19.92 -13.79 -8.65
CA TYR A 204 -18.68 -14.56 -8.53
C TYR A 204 -17.99 -14.44 -7.17
N VAL A 205 -18.21 -13.38 -6.40
CA VAL A 205 -17.46 -13.09 -5.17
C VAL A 205 -18.23 -13.54 -3.93
N LYS A 206 -17.50 -14.11 -2.97
CA LYS A 206 -17.98 -14.52 -1.63
C LYS A 206 -17.49 -13.56 -0.56
N ASN A 207 -16.18 -13.32 -0.55
CA ASN A 207 -15.53 -12.45 0.41
C ASN A 207 -14.56 -11.51 -0.30
N TRP A 208 -14.34 -10.33 0.26
CA TRP A 208 -13.25 -9.44 -0.13
C TRP A 208 -12.46 -9.04 1.11
N ILE A 209 -11.15 -9.30 1.08
CA ILE A 209 -10.19 -8.92 2.10
C ILE A 209 -9.28 -7.85 1.49
N ALA A 210 -9.35 -6.62 2.00
CA ALA A 210 -8.43 -5.55 1.63
C ALA A 210 -7.29 -5.48 2.65
N ILE A 211 -6.05 -5.39 2.16
CA ILE A 211 -4.84 -5.24 2.97
C ILE A 211 -4.18 -3.92 2.60
N ALA A 212 -3.97 -3.05 3.59
CA ALA A 212 -3.29 -1.75 3.47
C ALA A 212 -3.86 -0.85 2.36
N ALA A 213 -5.18 -0.89 2.12
CA ALA A 213 -5.80 -0.17 1.01
C ALA A 213 -5.96 1.34 1.31
N PRO A 214 -5.44 2.27 0.48
CA PRO A 214 -5.50 3.71 0.71
C PRO A 214 -6.85 4.30 0.29
N PHE A 215 -7.95 3.96 0.98
CA PHE A 215 -9.31 4.35 0.57
C PHE A 215 -9.53 5.86 0.44
N ARG A 216 -8.73 6.69 1.12
CA ARG A 216 -8.75 8.17 1.00
C ARG A 216 -7.44 8.76 0.45
N GLY A 217 -6.55 7.92 -0.04
CA GLY A 217 -5.24 8.30 -0.59
C GLY A 217 -4.08 8.24 0.40
N ALA A 218 -2.89 8.55 -0.09
CA ALA A 218 -1.62 8.58 0.65
C ALA A 218 -0.97 9.97 0.48
N PRO A 219 -1.50 10.99 1.17
CA PRO A 219 -1.36 12.40 0.77
C PRO A 219 0.09 12.90 0.68
N GLY A 220 0.88 12.73 1.75
CA GLY A 220 2.25 13.25 1.80
C GLY A 220 3.17 12.54 0.82
N TYR A 221 3.05 11.21 0.73
CA TYR A 221 3.83 10.39 -0.19
C TYR A 221 3.52 10.72 -1.66
N ILE A 222 2.24 10.84 -2.02
CA ILE A 222 1.82 11.10 -3.40
C ILE A 222 2.10 12.53 -3.84
N THR A 223 1.96 13.51 -2.94
CA THR A 223 2.33 14.91 -3.25
C THR A 223 3.82 15.03 -3.55
N SER A 224 4.66 14.37 -2.75
CA SER A 224 6.11 14.31 -3.01
C SER A 224 6.43 13.52 -4.28
N THR A 225 5.72 12.43 -4.55
CA THR A 225 5.87 11.63 -5.78
C THR A 225 5.58 12.46 -7.03
N LEU A 226 4.52 13.27 -7.02
CA LEU A 226 4.15 14.14 -8.13
C LEU A 226 5.14 15.30 -8.33
N LEU A 227 5.76 15.80 -7.26
CA LEU A 227 6.74 16.89 -7.37
C LEU A 227 8.14 16.40 -7.71
N ASN A 228 8.64 15.38 -7.00
CA ASN A 228 10.04 14.98 -7.05
C ASN A 228 10.29 13.61 -7.70
N GLY A 229 9.24 12.81 -7.90
CA GLY A 229 9.37 11.39 -8.24
C GLY A 229 9.65 10.52 -7.02
N VAL A 230 9.73 9.21 -7.27
CA VAL A 230 10.06 8.20 -6.28
C VAL A 230 11.27 7.39 -6.74
N SER A 231 12.10 6.99 -5.79
CA SER A 231 13.14 5.98 -5.98
C SER A 231 12.87 4.84 -5.02
N PHE A 232 12.94 3.60 -5.49
CA PHE A 232 12.69 2.40 -4.68
C PHE A 232 13.96 1.86 -4.00
N VAL A 233 15.11 2.51 -4.25
CA VAL A 233 16.42 2.16 -3.69
C VAL A 233 17.12 3.44 -3.25
N GLU A 234 17.89 3.40 -2.16
CA GLU A 234 18.69 4.51 -1.65
C GLU A 234 20.21 4.23 -1.82
N GLY A 235 21.02 5.28 -2.01
CA GLY A 235 22.47 5.16 -2.11
C GLY A 235 23.02 4.82 -3.50
N TRP A 236 24.24 4.28 -3.56
CA TRP A 236 24.99 4.05 -4.81
C TRP A 236 24.32 3.04 -5.76
N GLU A 237 23.48 2.17 -5.20
CA GLU A 237 22.74 1.13 -5.91
C GLU A 237 21.68 1.73 -6.86
N GLN A 238 21.21 2.96 -6.61
CA GLN A 238 20.26 3.69 -7.48
C GLN A 238 20.69 3.74 -8.95
N ASN A 239 21.98 3.71 -9.25
CA ASN A 239 22.50 3.73 -10.62
C ASN A 239 22.14 2.48 -11.44
N PHE A 240 21.75 1.39 -10.78
CA PHE A 240 21.28 0.16 -11.43
C PHE A 240 19.75 0.11 -11.56
N PHE A 241 19.04 1.11 -11.03
CA PHE A 241 17.57 1.16 -11.05
C PHE A 241 17.08 2.35 -11.88
N ILE A 242 15.77 2.43 -12.06
CA ILE A 242 15.11 3.55 -12.74
C ILE A 242 15.39 4.82 -11.93
N SER A 243 15.89 5.85 -12.60
CA SER A 243 16.19 7.11 -11.93
C SER A 243 14.90 7.77 -11.43
N LYS A 244 15.01 8.51 -10.32
CA LYS A 244 13.89 9.27 -9.73
C LYS A 244 13.21 10.17 -10.76
N TRP A 245 14.01 10.79 -11.63
CA TRP A 245 13.53 11.62 -12.73
C TRP A 245 12.76 10.79 -13.77
N SER A 246 13.32 9.71 -14.30
CA SER A 246 12.61 8.87 -15.27
C SER A 246 11.28 8.37 -14.73
N MET A 247 11.26 7.93 -13.46
CA MET A 247 10.04 7.51 -12.78
C MET A 247 9.03 8.66 -12.67
N HIS A 248 9.45 9.84 -12.21
CA HIS A 248 8.61 11.04 -12.13
C HIS A 248 7.86 11.32 -13.45
N GLN A 249 8.56 11.23 -14.58
CA GLN A 249 7.97 11.51 -15.90
C GLN A 249 6.90 10.48 -16.30
N LEU A 250 7.03 9.23 -15.88
CA LEU A 250 5.96 8.25 -16.03
C LEU A 250 4.76 8.59 -15.14
N LEU A 251 5.03 8.86 -13.86
CA LEU A 251 4.00 8.98 -12.83
C LEU A 251 3.09 10.20 -13.01
N ILE A 252 3.60 11.30 -13.56
CA ILE A 252 2.80 12.49 -13.90
C ILE A 252 1.67 12.18 -14.89
N GLU A 253 1.86 11.17 -15.75
CA GLU A 253 0.90 10.76 -16.77
C GLU A 253 0.14 9.48 -16.39
N CYS A 254 0.23 9.02 -15.13
CA CYS A 254 -0.48 7.85 -14.62
C CYS A 254 -1.72 8.25 -13.81
N PRO A 255 -2.95 8.01 -14.28
CA PRO A 255 -4.17 8.23 -13.51
C PRO A 255 -4.22 7.58 -12.14
N SER A 256 -3.60 6.41 -12.00
CA SER A 256 -3.48 5.73 -10.71
C SER A 256 -2.81 6.58 -9.63
N ILE A 257 -1.84 7.42 -9.98
CA ILE A 257 -1.14 8.29 -9.02
C ILE A 257 -2.06 9.40 -8.52
N TYR A 258 -2.87 9.97 -9.41
CA TYR A 258 -3.83 11.02 -9.03
C TYR A 258 -4.96 10.45 -8.18
N GLU A 259 -5.35 9.20 -8.40
CA GLU A 259 -6.35 8.48 -7.58
C GLU A 259 -5.84 8.13 -6.17
N LEU A 260 -4.54 8.26 -5.92
CA LEU A 260 -3.93 8.11 -4.59
C LEU A 260 -3.71 9.46 -3.89
N MET A 261 -4.01 10.60 -4.53
CA MET A 261 -3.96 11.91 -3.87
C MET A 261 -4.97 11.99 -2.71
N ALA A 262 -4.77 12.98 -1.83
CA ALA A 262 -5.70 13.23 -0.73
C ALA A 262 -7.13 13.43 -1.26
N CYS A 263 -8.08 12.64 -0.77
CA CYS A 263 -9.49 12.81 -1.13
C CYS A 263 -9.99 14.20 -0.68
N LEU A 264 -10.40 15.04 -1.65
CA LEU A 264 -10.81 16.42 -1.41
C LEU A 264 -12.10 16.54 -0.58
N ASP A 265 -13.00 15.59 -0.74
CA ASP A 265 -14.31 15.57 -0.06
C ASP A 265 -14.26 14.84 1.30
N PHE A 266 -13.10 14.29 1.68
CA PHE A 266 -12.93 13.58 2.93
C PHE A 266 -12.57 14.54 4.08
N LYS A 267 -13.20 14.33 5.23
CA LYS A 267 -12.96 15.10 6.45
C LYS A 267 -11.84 14.46 7.25
N TRP A 268 -10.61 14.84 6.93
CA TRP A 268 -9.43 14.43 7.68
C TRP A 268 -9.44 15.00 9.10
N GLU A 269 -9.06 14.21 10.10
CA GLU A 269 -8.82 14.66 11.47
C GLU A 269 -7.72 15.73 11.51
N HIS A 270 -6.65 15.46 10.79
CA HIS A 270 -5.62 16.43 10.47
C HIS A 270 -5.58 16.64 8.97
N ILE A 271 -5.82 17.85 8.49
CA ILE A 271 -5.84 18.12 7.05
C ILE A 271 -4.41 18.01 6.49
N PRO A 272 -4.14 17.14 5.50
CA PRO A 272 -2.82 17.04 4.89
C PRO A 272 -2.48 18.30 4.12
N ARG A 273 -1.20 18.72 4.18
CA ARG A 273 -0.75 20.00 3.66
C ARG A 273 0.49 19.88 2.79
N LEU A 274 0.54 20.70 1.75
CA LEU A 274 1.77 21.08 1.09
C LEU A 274 2.26 22.36 1.75
N GLU A 275 3.42 22.32 2.38
CA GLU A 275 4.03 23.47 3.06
C GLU A 275 5.28 23.92 2.34
N ILE A 276 5.50 25.23 2.25
CA ILE A 276 6.64 25.81 1.54
C ILE A 276 7.16 27.01 2.31
N TRP A 277 8.43 26.98 2.69
CA TRP A 277 9.13 28.18 3.18
C TRP A 277 9.39 29.13 2.02
N ARG A 278 8.82 30.33 2.07
CA ARG A 278 8.86 31.32 0.99
C ARG A 278 9.39 32.65 1.51
N GLN A 279 10.18 33.34 0.68
CA GLN A 279 10.64 34.69 0.98
C GLN A 279 9.66 35.69 0.36
N LYS A 280 9.06 36.55 1.18
CA LYS A 280 8.23 37.67 0.72
C LYS A 280 8.94 38.98 1.00
N CYS A 281 8.94 39.88 0.02
CA CYS A 281 9.36 41.26 0.23
C CYS A 281 8.11 42.09 0.56
N ASP A 282 8.19 42.93 1.59
CA ASP A 282 7.18 43.96 1.83
C ASP A 282 7.38 45.15 0.87
N ASP A 283 6.41 46.06 0.84
CA ASP A 283 6.43 47.27 -0.01
C ASP A 283 7.62 48.19 0.29
N ASP A 284 8.23 48.05 1.48
CA ASP A 284 9.40 48.78 1.94
C ASP A 284 10.73 48.07 1.58
N GLY A 285 10.67 46.91 0.92
CA GLY A 285 11.83 46.14 0.46
C GLY A 285 12.48 45.23 1.51
N ASN A 286 11.90 45.07 2.70
CA ASN A 286 12.36 44.11 3.69
C ASN A 286 11.87 42.70 3.31
N SER A 287 12.79 41.74 3.31
CA SER A 287 12.45 40.35 3.07
C SER A 287 12.11 39.62 4.37
N ARG A 288 10.95 38.98 4.43
CA ARG A 288 10.53 38.10 5.51
C ARG A 288 10.32 36.68 4.98
N VAL A 289 10.91 35.70 5.67
CA VAL A 289 10.69 34.29 5.38
C VAL A 289 9.47 33.80 6.15
N MET A 290 8.52 33.16 5.45
CA MET A 290 7.26 32.67 5.99
C MET A 290 6.98 31.26 5.50
N LEU A 291 6.32 30.46 6.33
CA LEU A 291 5.80 29.16 5.94
C LEU A 291 4.41 29.34 5.33
N GLU A 292 4.27 29.08 4.04
CA GLU A 292 2.98 28.96 3.38
C GLU A 292 2.48 27.52 3.51
N SER A 293 1.20 27.32 3.79
CA SER A 293 0.61 25.99 4.01
C SER A 293 -0.67 25.89 3.19
N TYR A 294 -0.70 24.94 2.26
CA TYR A 294 -1.80 24.71 1.33
C TYR A 294 -2.50 23.40 1.64
N PRO A 295 -3.80 23.41 2.00
CA PRO A 295 -4.61 22.17 2.04
C PRO A 295 -4.76 21.57 0.62
N PRO A 296 -5.32 20.34 0.48
CA PRO A 296 -5.25 19.61 -0.78
C PRO A 296 -5.80 20.35 -1.99
N ALA A 297 -6.96 21.00 -1.88
CA ALA A 297 -7.56 21.78 -2.97
C ALA A 297 -6.70 23.00 -3.37
N GLU A 298 -6.12 23.68 -2.39
CA GLU A 298 -5.27 24.86 -2.61
C GLU A 298 -3.85 24.50 -3.06
N SER A 299 -3.44 23.24 -2.90
CA SER A 299 -2.15 22.75 -3.39
C SER A 299 -2.13 22.55 -4.91
N ILE A 300 -3.29 22.37 -5.56
CA ILE A 300 -3.38 22.09 -7.01
C ILE A 300 -2.75 23.22 -7.85
N PRO A 301 -3.07 24.51 -7.65
CA PRO A 301 -2.41 25.59 -8.38
C PRO A 301 -0.89 25.62 -8.19
N ILE A 302 -0.42 25.25 -7.00
CA ILE A 302 1.01 25.21 -6.68
C ILE A 302 1.70 24.08 -7.46
N LEU A 303 1.09 22.89 -7.51
CA LEU A 303 1.58 21.76 -8.31
C LEU A 303 1.61 22.11 -9.81
N MET A 304 0.57 22.77 -10.31
CA MET A 304 0.49 23.24 -11.70
C MET A 304 1.62 24.23 -12.03
N GLU A 305 1.89 25.19 -11.16
CA GLU A 305 2.97 26.16 -11.37
C GLU A 305 4.35 25.50 -11.28
N ALA A 306 4.56 24.66 -10.27
CA ALA A 306 5.83 23.95 -10.05
C ALA A 306 6.22 23.06 -11.25
N LEU A 307 5.23 22.42 -11.86
CA LEU A 307 5.43 21.50 -12.99
C LEU A 307 5.18 22.15 -14.36
N SER A 308 4.91 23.47 -14.41
CA SER A 308 4.55 24.18 -15.66
C SER A 308 5.63 24.11 -16.75
N VAL A 309 6.90 23.99 -16.35
CA VAL A 309 8.05 23.89 -17.24
C VAL A 309 8.58 22.46 -17.38
N ASN A 310 7.91 21.47 -16.78
CA ASN A 310 8.34 20.08 -16.83
C ASN A 310 8.25 19.54 -18.27
N LYS A 311 9.36 19.03 -18.77
CA LYS A 311 9.49 18.49 -20.12
C LYS A 311 10.53 17.40 -20.20
N VAL A 312 10.38 16.53 -21.19
CA VAL A 312 11.32 15.46 -21.53
C VAL A 312 11.68 15.52 -23.00
N THR A 313 12.87 15.05 -23.35
CA THR A 313 13.24 14.82 -24.75
C THR A 313 13.07 13.33 -25.06
N TYR A 314 12.25 13.01 -26.05
CA TYR A 314 11.97 11.66 -26.52
C TYR A 314 12.05 11.66 -28.06
N ASP A 315 12.83 10.74 -28.65
CA ASP A 315 13.11 10.68 -30.10
C ASP A 315 13.53 12.02 -30.73
N GLY A 316 14.29 12.82 -29.99
CA GLY A 316 14.77 14.13 -30.44
C GLY A 316 13.72 15.25 -30.43
N ALA A 317 12.51 14.98 -29.93
CA ALA A 317 11.45 15.97 -29.72
C ALA A 317 11.25 16.28 -28.24
N ASP A 318 11.04 17.56 -27.92
CA ASP A 318 10.66 17.99 -26.57
C ASP A 318 9.15 17.78 -26.35
N ILE A 319 8.79 17.03 -25.31
CA ILE A 319 7.42 16.74 -24.88
C ILE A 319 7.20 17.39 -23.51
N SER A 320 6.23 18.29 -23.43
CA SER A 320 5.78 18.88 -22.16
C SER A 320 4.90 17.91 -21.39
N LEU A 321 5.23 17.70 -20.11
CA LEU A 321 4.51 16.82 -19.18
C LEU A 321 4.18 17.60 -17.89
N PRO A 322 3.33 18.64 -17.95
CA PRO A 322 2.95 19.40 -16.76
C PRO A 322 2.03 18.59 -15.84
N PHE A 323 1.70 19.13 -14.67
CA PHE A 323 0.61 18.58 -13.86
C PHE A 323 -0.68 18.47 -14.70
N ASN A 324 -1.25 17.27 -14.77
CA ASN A 324 -2.29 16.96 -15.74
C ASN A 324 -3.69 17.10 -15.13
N THR A 325 -4.38 18.18 -15.49
CA THR A 325 -5.71 18.50 -14.95
C THR A 325 -6.82 17.58 -15.46
N ASP A 326 -6.64 16.98 -16.64
CA ASP A 326 -7.61 16.02 -17.18
C ASP A 326 -7.58 14.72 -16.38
N ILE A 327 -6.38 14.27 -16.01
CA ILE A 327 -6.20 13.14 -15.10
C ILE A 327 -6.79 13.45 -13.73
N LEU A 328 -6.51 14.64 -13.17
CA LEU A 328 -7.07 15.05 -11.88
C LEU A 328 -8.60 15.03 -11.89
N LYS A 329 -9.23 15.51 -12.97
CA LYS A 329 -10.69 15.43 -13.13
C LYS A 329 -11.16 13.97 -13.11
N TRP A 330 -10.45 13.09 -13.82
CA TRP A 330 -10.73 11.67 -13.86
C TRP A 330 -10.69 11.01 -12.49
N ALA A 331 -9.64 11.31 -11.72
CA ALA A 331 -9.41 10.81 -10.38
C ALA A 331 -10.48 11.29 -9.39
N ASN A 332 -10.89 12.57 -9.48
CA ASN A 332 -11.97 13.11 -8.66
C ASN A 332 -13.32 12.41 -8.94
N GLU A 333 -13.62 12.07 -10.18
CA GLU A 333 -14.80 11.27 -10.54
C GLU A 333 -14.68 9.84 -9.96
N THR A 334 -13.50 9.23 -9.99
CA THR A 334 -13.24 7.92 -9.35
C THR A 334 -13.46 7.97 -7.84
N CYS A 335 -12.97 9.01 -7.15
CA CYS A 335 -13.17 9.20 -5.71
C CYS A 335 -14.65 9.35 -5.34
N LYS A 336 -15.43 10.07 -6.16
CA LYS A 336 -16.89 10.21 -5.97
C LYS A 336 -17.60 8.87 -6.12
N LEU A 337 -17.27 8.12 -7.18
CA LEU A 337 -17.78 6.77 -7.40
C LEU A 337 -17.52 5.87 -6.18
N MET A 338 -16.27 5.82 -5.68
CA MET A 338 -15.91 5.01 -4.52
C MET A 338 -16.58 5.45 -3.22
N SER A 339 -16.95 6.73 -3.10
CA SER A 339 -17.62 7.25 -1.90
C SER A 339 -19.09 6.81 -1.82
N CYS A 340 -19.69 6.39 -2.93
CA CYS A 340 -21.05 5.84 -2.99
C CYS A 340 -21.07 4.30 -3.04
N ALA A 341 -19.92 3.64 -2.86
CA ALA A 341 -19.82 2.19 -2.94
C ALA A 341 -20.45 1.52 -1.72
N GLU A 342 -21.23 0.46 -1.96
CA GLU A 342 -21.80 -0.38 -0.92
C GLU A 342 -21.45 -1.84 -1.18
N VAL A 343 -21.14 -2.60 -0.12
CA VAL A 343 -20.89 -4.04 -0.23
C VAL A 343 -22.24 -4.76 -0.26
N PRO A 344 -22.50 -5.59 -1.29
CA PRO A 344 -23.69 -6.42 -1.34
C PRO A 344 -23.91 -7.25 -0.07
N SER A 345 -25.16 -7.42 0.36
CA SER A 345 -25.49 -8.01 1.67
C SER A 345 -24.95 -9.44 1.86
N GLN A 346 -24.85 -10.20 0.77
CA GLN A 346 -24.35 -11.57 0.70
C GLN A 346 -22.82 -11.70 0.67
N ILE A 347 -22.09 -10.58 0.55
CA ILE A 347 -20.63 -10.57 0.48
C ILE A 347 -20.08 -10.07 1.81
N LYS A 348 -19.06 -10.76 2.31
CA LYS A 348 -18.32 -10.35 3.50
C LYS A 348 -17.12 -9.51 3.12
N PHE A 349 -16.97 -8.35 3.75
CA PHE A 349 -15.82 -7.48 3.57
C PHE A 349 -14.97 -7.46 4.84
N TYR A 350 -13.66 -7.55 4.67
CA TYR A 350 -12.67 -7.50 5.74
C TYR A 350 -11.57 -6.51 5.38
N ASN A 351 -11.03 -5.82 6.38
CA ASN A 351 -9.97 -4.83 6.19
C ASN A 351 -8.82 -5.11 7.16
N ILE A 352 -7.61 -5.26 6.63
CA ILE A 352 -6.36 -5.31 7.40
C ILE A 352 -5.60 -4.04 7.06
N TYR A 353 -5.23 -3.25 8.06
CA TYR A 353 -4.50 -1.99 7.86
C TYR A 353 -3.22 -1.98 8.69
N GLY A 354 -2.15 -1.39 8.15
CA GLY A 354 -0.89 -1.30 8.88
C GLY A 354 -0.88 -0.14 9.88
N THR A 355 -0.18 -0.32 10.99
CA THR A 355 -0.03 0.66 12.07
C THR A 355 1.43 0.72 12.53
N SER A 356 1.73 1.65 13.45
CA SER A 356 3.01 1.76 14.16
C SER A 356 4.20 2.21 13.32
N TYR A 357 3.96 2.75 12.12
CA TYR A 357 4.99 3.35 11.27
C TYR A 357 4.72 4.83 11.02
N LYS A 358 5.80 5.63 11.08
CA LYS A 358 5.79 7.04 10.70
C LYS A 358 5.41 7.17 9.23
N THR A 359 4.21 7.67 8.98
CA THR A 359 3.63 7.70 7.63
C THR A 359 3.51 9.11 7.09
N PRO A 360 4.12 9.43 5.93
CA PRO A 360 4.08 10.76 5.33
C PRO A 360 2.65 11.26 5.09
N HIS A 361 2.26 12.27 5.86
CA HIS A 361 0.92 12.85 5.80
C HIS A 361 0.91 14.21 5.12
N SER A 362 1.85 15.08 5.50
CA SER A 362 2.08 16.38 4.87
C SER A 362 3.54 16.46 4.42
N VAL A 363 3.84 17.34 3.47
CA VAL A 363 5.21 17.56 2.96
C VAL A 363 5.56 19.04 2.98
N CYS A 364 6.78 19.33 3.43
CA CYS A 364 7.30 20.68 3.61
C CYS A 364 8.59 20.88 2.80
N TYR A 365 8.66 21.97 2.02
CA TYR A 365 9.82 22.31 1.20
C TYR A 365 10.51 23.59 1.67
N GLY A 366 11.84 23.60 1.53
CA GLY A 366 12.69 24.70 1.99
C GLY A 366 12.85 24.75 3.50
N SER A 367 13.50 25.80 3.99
CA SER A 367 13.66 26.07 5.41
C SER A 367 13.68 27.58 5.67
N LYS A 368 13.73 27.98 6.94
CA LYS A 368 13.93 29.41 7.31
C LYS A 368 15.21 29.99 6.72
N ASP A 369 16.27 29.17 6.65
CA ASP A 369 17.60 29.59 6.19
C ASP A 369 17.76 29.43 4.67
N ALA A 370 16.94 28.58 4.04
CA ALA A 370 16.93 28.33 2.60
C ALA A 370 15.48 28.30 2.07
N PRO A 371 14.79 29.45 1.97
CA PRO A 371 13.45 29.52 1.43
C PRO A 371 13.43 29.24 -0.08
N VAL A 372 12.31 28.72 -0.57
CA VAL A 372 12.06 28.47 -1.99
C VAL A 372 11.75 29.79 -2.69
N SER A 373 12.62 30.20 -3.63
CA SER A 373 12.44 31.45 -4.39
C SER A 373 11.43 31.31 -5.52
N GLU A 374 11.50 30.22 -6.27
CA GLU A 374 10.63 29.94 -7.43
C GLU A 374 10.00 28.55 -7.28
N LEU A 375 8.70 28.43 -7.55
CA LEU A 375 7.97 27.16 -7.37
C LEU A 375 8.47 26.06 -8.33
N GLN A 376 9.03 26.44 -9.47
CA GLN A 376 9.66 25.52 -10.44
C GLN A 376 10.93 24.85 -9.90
N GLN A 377 11.44 25.27 -8.75
CA GLN A 377 12.54 24.59 -8.06
C GLN A 377 12.07 23.39 -7.25
N LEU A 378 10.79 23.35 -6.85
CA LEU A 378 10.24 22.30 -5.98
C LEU A 378 10.58 20.88 -6.46
N PRO A 379 10.53 20.54 -7.76
CA PRO A 379 10.89 19.20 -8.24
C PRO A 379 12.32 18.75 -7.92
N THR A 380 13.23 19.69 -7.69
CA THR A 380 14.65 19.41 -7.39
C THR A 380 14.96 19.41 -5.90
N LEU A 381 14.03 19.88 -5.05
CA LEU A 381 14.22 19.99 -3.61
C LEU A 381 13.84 18.70 -2.89
N ALA A 382 14.51 18.41 -1.78
CA ALA A 382 14.09 17.34 -0.88
C ALA A 382 12.94 17.84 0.01
N GLY A 383 11.81 17.13 -0.01
CA GLY A 383 10.70 17.38 0.90
C GLY A 383 10.96 16.80 2.29
N ASN A 384 10.60 17.54 3.33
CA ASN A 384 10.55 17.08 4.71
C ASN A 384 9.13 16.63 5.03
N TYR A 385 8.96 15.40 5.52
CA TYR A 385 7.63 14.89 5.84
C TYR A 385 7.20 15.22 7.26
N ILE A 386 5.92 15.49 7.41
CA ILE A 386 5.21 15.46 8.69
C ILE A 386 4.44 14.15 8.72
N TYR A 387 4.63 13.41 9.81
CA TYR A 387 4.18 12.03 9.92
C TYR A 387 2.95 11.90 10.81
N VAL A 388 2.11 10.92 10.48
CA VAL A 388 1.05 10.38 11.33
C VAL A 388 1.23 8.86 11.44
N ASP A 389 0.39 8.20 12.25
CA ASP A 389 0.40 6.74 12.32
C ASP A 389 -0.11 6.09 11.02
N GLY A 390 0.45 4.94 10.67
CA GLY A 390 0.13 4.19 9.45
C GLY A 390 1.16 3.09 9.19
N ASP A 391 1.32 2.75 7.92
CA ASP A 391 2.21 1.67 7.47
C ASP A 391 3.49 2.18 6.75
N GLY A 392 3.81 3.47 6.91
CA GLY A 392 4.92 4.14 6.21
C GLY A 392 4.56 4.66 4.82
N THR A 393 3.40 4.28 4.25
CA THR A 393 2.87 4.82 2.98
C THR A 393 1.47 5.41 3.16
N VAL A 394 0.57 4.66 3.79
CA VAL A 394 -0.86 4.95 3.91
C VAL A 394 -1.19 5.25 5.39
N PRO A 395 -1.72 6.45 5.68
CA PRO A 395 -2.19 6.76 7.03
C PRO A 395 -3.27 5.80 7.51
N VAL A 396 -3.29 5.46 8.81
CA VAL A 396 -4.35 4.62 9.41
C VAL A 396 -5.73 5.17 9.10
N GLU A 397 -5.91 6.49 9.22
CA GLU A 397 -7.17 7.17 8.94
C GLU A 397 -7.67 6.88 7.51
N SER A 398 -6.78 6.96 6.51
CA SER A 398 -7.09 6.66 5.12
C SER A 398 -7.48 5.19 4.92
N SER A 399 -6.72 4.28 5.54
CA SER A 399 -6.97 2.84 5.40
C SER A 399 -8.24 2.36 6.10
N LYS A 400 -8.67 3.03 7.18
CA LYS A 400 -9.92 2.75 7.90
C LYS A 400 -11.15 3.39 7.24
N ALA A 401 -10.97 4.49 6.50
CA ALA A 401 -12.05 5.29 5.92
C ALA A 401 -12.64 4.68 4.63
N ASP A 402 -12.80 3.35 4.61
CA ASP A 402 -13.34 2.58 3.49
C ASP A 402 -14.82 2.89 3.21
N GLY A 403 -15.59 3.27 4.22
CA GLY A 403 -17.02 3.59 4.09
C GLY A 403 -17.92 2.38 3.81
N LEU A 404 -17.41 1.17 4.00
CA LEU A 404 -18.07 -0.10 3.74
C LEU A 404 -18.52 -0.78 5.04
N ARG A 405 -19.51 -1.67 4.94
CA ARG A 405 -19.91 -2.54 6.05
C ARG A 405 -18.92 -3.71 6.15
N ALA A 406 -17.91 -3.57 6.98
CA ALA A 406 -16.91 -4.61 7.24
C ALA A 406 -17.34 -5.55 8.36
N GLU A 407 -17.06 -6.84 8.20
CA GLU A 407 -17.19 -7.85 9.24
C GLU A 407 -16.10 -7.69 10.30
N ALA A 408 -14.89 -7.27 9.89
CA ALA A 408 -13.80 -6.93 10.80
C ALA A 408 -12.84 -5.92 10.15
N ARG A 409 -12.25 -5.07 10.99
CA ARG A 409 -11.10 -4.23 10.66
C ARG A 409 -9.99 -4.53 11.67
N VAL A 410 -8.81 -4.95 11.20
CA VAL A 410 -7.71 -5.37 12.06
C VAL A 410 -6.48 -4.52 11.76
N GLY A 411 -5.98 -3.83 12.78
CA GLY A 411 -4.71 -3.10 12.72
C GLY A 411 -3.55 -4.06 12.96
N VAL A 412 -2.51 -3.95 12.16
CA VAL A 412 -1.31 -4.80 12.22
C VAL A 412 -0.07 -3.92 12.22
N PRO A 413 0.78 -3.95 13.26
CA PRO A 413 2.08 -3.30 13.21
C PRO A 413 2.89 -3.84 12.03
N GLY A 414 3.26 -2.98 11.08
CA GLY A 414 3.96 -3.42 9.87
C GLY A 414 4.09 -2.33 8.81
N ASP A 415 5.20 -2.36 8.08
CA ASP A 415 5.38 -1.49 6.93
C ASP A 415 4.47 -1.95 5.77
N HIS A 416 4.18 -1.01 4.87
CA HIS A 416 3.18 -1.15 3.80
C HIS A 416 3.37 -2.41 2.95
N ARG A 417 4.61 -2.82 2.68
CA ARG A 417 4.88 -4.04 1.91
C ARG A 417 5.12 -5.23 2.83
N GLY A 418 5.80 -5.05 3.95
CA GLY A 418 6.11 -6.10 4.93
C GLY A 418 4.87 -6.77 5.52
N ILE A 419 3.72 -6.09 5.53
CA ILE A 419 2.44 -6.67 5.95
C ILE A 419 2.04 -7.91 5.13
N LEU A 420 2.51 -8.06 3.89
CA LEU A 420 2.23 -9.23 3.03
C LEU A 420 3.03 -10.48 3.41
N CYS A 421 4.11 -10.33 4.19
CA CYS A 421 4.92 -11.42 4.72
C CYS A 421 4.77 -11.60 6.24
N ASP A 422 3.89 -10.83 6.88
CA ASP A 422 3.69 -10.88 8.32
C ASP A 422 2.97 -12.17 8.76
N ARG A 423 3.48 -12.78 9.83
CA ARG A 423 2.97 -14.06 10.33
C ARG A 423 1.59 -13.94 10.96
N HIS A 424 1.26 -12.81 11.55
CA HIS A 424 -0.06 -12.57 12.15
C HIS A 424 -1.08 -12.37 11.03
N VAL A 425 -0.75 -11.63 9.97
CA VAL A 425 -1.58 -11.55 8.76
C VAL A 425 -1.86 -12.94 8.19
N PHE A 426 -0.85 -13.81 8.11
CA PHE A 426 -1.05 -15.20 7.71
C PHE A 426 -2.03 -15.95 8.62
N ARG A 427 -1.96 -15.78 9.95
CA ARG A 427 -2.92 -16.42 10.87
C ARG A 427 -4.34 -15.88 10.68
N ILE A 428 -4.50 -14.57 10.51
CA ILE A 428 -5.79 -13.92 10.23
C ILE A 428 -6.39 -14.45 8.94
N LEU A 429 -5.59 -14.47 7.86
CA LEU A 429 -6.02 -14.98 6.55
C LEU A 429 -6.39 -16.45 6.64
N LYS A 430 -5.56 -17.28 7.28
CA LYS A 430 -5.83 -18.72 7.44
C LYS A 430 -7.18 -18.96 8.12
N HIS A 431 -7.50 -18.17 9.14
CA HIS A 431 -8.78 -18.24 9.83
C HIS A 431 -9.95 -17.76 8.96
N TRP A 432 -9.87 -16.56 8.36
CA TRP A 432 -10.96 -16.03 7.52
C TRP A 432 -11.23 -16.88 6.27
N LEU A 433 -10.19 -17.51 5.72
CA LEU A 433 -10.29 -18.47 4.62
C LEU A 433 -10.75 -19.86 5.05
N LYS A 434 -10.86 -20.12 6.37
CA LYS A 434 -11.17 -21.44 6.96
C LYS A 434 -10.20 -22.54 6.49
N ALA A 435 -8.94 -22.17 6.32
CA ALA A 435 -7.85 -23.09 5.97
C ALA A 435 -7.21 -23.74 7.20
N ASP A 436 -7.79 -23.53 8.39
CA ASP A 436 -7.52 -24.25 9.63
C ASP A 436 -8.84 -24.49 10.39
N HIS A 437 -8.81 -25.41 11.34
CA HIS A 437 -9.92 -25.75 12.22
C HIS A 437 -9.64 -25.34 13.68
N ASP A 438 -9.21 -24.09 13.89
CA ASP A 438 -9.23 -23.48 15.22
C ASP A 438 -10.53 -22.66 15.38
N PRO A 439 -11.57 -23.23 16.02
CA PRO A 439 -12.84 -22.53 16.24
C PRO A 439 -12.75 -21.46 17.35
N PHE A 440 -11.64 -21.41 18.10
CA PHE A 440 -11.43 -20.48 19.20
C PHE A 440 -10.52 -19.31 18.82
N TYR A 441 -9.89 -19.36 17.64
CA TYR A 441 -9.09 -18.25 17.13
C TYR A 441 -9.98 -17.03 16.87
N ASN A 442 -9.59 -15.89 17.45
CA ASN A 442 -10.18 -14.59 17.16
C ASN A 442 -9.08 -13.63 16.70
N PRO A 443 -9.06 -13.21 15.41
CA PRO A 443 -8.12 -12.23 14.87
C PRO A 443 -8.00 -10.94 15.69
N LEU A 444 -9.12 -10.47 16.26
CA LEU A 444 -9.16 -9.25 17.07
C LEU A 444 -8.49 -9.45 18.44
N ASN A 445 -8.46 -10.69 18.95
CA ASN A 445 -7.84 -11.02 20.23
C ASN A 445 -6.39 -11.53 20.08
N ASP A 446 -5.99 -11.98 18.89
CA ASP A 446 -4.65 -12.55 18.68
C ASP A 446 -3.54 -11.48 18.79
N TYR A 447 -3.86 -10.21 18.54
CA TYR A 447 -3.00 -9.06 18.84
C TYR A 447 -2.96 -8.69 20.33
N VAL A 448 -3.78 -9.31 21.20
CA VAL A 448 -3.73 -9.12 22.66
C VAL A 448 -2.56 -9.91 23.29
N ILE A 449 -1.72 -10.58 22.50
CA ILE A 449 -0.60 -11.38 23.01
C ILE A 449 0.73 -10.65 22.82
N LEU A 450 1.15 -9.99 23.91
CA LEU A 450 2.49 -9.49 24.28
C LEU A 450 3.39 -8.94 23.14
N PRO A 451 3.78 -7.65 23.17
CA PRO A 451 4.66 -7.06 22.17
C PRO A 451 5.94 -7.89 22.01
N THR A 452 6.33 -8.12 20.76
CA THR A 452 7.66 -8.66 20.49
C THR A 452 8.69 -7.58 20.82
N ALA A 453 9.93 -7.98 21.12
CA ALA A 453 11.00 -7.07 21.58
C ALA A 453 11.32 -5.90 20.61
N PHE A 454 10.70 -5.85 19.43
CA PHE A 454 10.82 -4.80 18.43
C PHE A 454 9.82 -3.64 18.62
N ASP A 455 8.68 -3.87 19.27
CA ASP A 455 7.58 -2.88 19.42
C ASP A 455 7.77 -1.93 20.62
N ILE A 456 8.98 -1.89 21.16
CA ILE A 456 9.37 -1.15 22.36
C ILE A 456 10.13 0.12 21.95
N GLU A 457 9.49 1.29 22.04
CA GLU A 457 10.20 2.58 21.90
C GLU A 457 11.16 2.74 23.08
N THR A 458 12.45 2.46 22.86
CA THR A 458 13.48 2.59 23.90
C THR A 458 14.16 3.96 23.79
N ILE A 459 13.86 4.88 24.70
CA ILE A 459 14.55 6.16 24.84
C ILE A 459 15.69 6.00 25.85
N LYS A 460 16.94 6.06 25.39
CA LYS A 460 18.14 6.07 26.25
C LYS A 460 18.60 7.49 26.53
N THR A 461 18.52 7.94 27.77
CA THR A 461 18.98 9.27 28.21
C THR A 461 19.80 9.16 29.48
N LYS A 462 21.10 9.49 29.43
CA LYS A 462 22.03 9.67 30.59
C LYS A 462 21.65 8.91 31.89
N GLY A 463 21.74 7.57 31.85
CA GLY A 463 21.51 6.70 33.01
C GLY A 463 20.07 6.22 33.21
N LEU A 464 19.12 6.66 32.38
CA LEU A 464 17.73 6.26 32.38
C LEU A 464 17.34 5.68 31.00
N GLU A 465 16.79 4.48 30.98
CA GLU A 465 16.21 3.85 29.79
C GLU A 465 14.70 3.75 30.01
N VAL A 466 13.93 4.42 29.14
CA VAL A 466 12.47 4.45 29.19
C VAL A 466 11.94 3.73 27.97
N THR A 467 11.07 2.76 28.20
CA THR A 467 10.34 2.02 27.19
C THR A 467 8.88 2.40 27.26
N SER A 468 8.26 2.79 26.14
CA SER A 468 6.80 3.04 26.08
C SER A 468 6.12 2.26 24.97
N LEU A 469 4.86 1.88 25.21
CA LEU A 469 3.95 1.19 24.29
C LEU A 469 2.58 1.86 24.39
N ARG A 470 1.97 2.19 23.24
CA ARG A 470 0.61 2.73 23.15
C ARG A 470 -0.14 2.06 22.02
N GLU A 471 -1.32 1.53 22.33
CA GLU A 471 -2.18 0.82 21.36
C GLU A 471 -3.64 1.24 21.54
N GLU A 472 -4.39 1.33 20.43
CA GLU A 472 -5.80 1.74 20.40
C GLU A 472 -6.63 0.86 19.45
N TRP A 473 -7.85 0.48 19.87
CA TRP A 473 -8.70 -0.45 19.14
C TRP A 473 -10.19 -0.06 19.15
N GLU A 474 -10.94 -0.51 18.14
CA GLU A 474 -12.41 -0.42 18.10
C GLU A 474 -13.04 -1.83 17.95
N ILE A 475 -13.83 -2.23 18.95
CA ILE A 475 -14.58 -3.49 18.95
C ILE A 475 -16.02 -3.19 18.53
N VAL A 476 -16.47 -3.73 17.40
CA VAL A 476 -17.88 -3.68 16.99
C VAL A 476 -18.60 -4.86 17.63
N GLY A 477 -19.57 -4.58 18.51
CA GLY A 477 -20.40 -5.61 19.11
C GLY A 477 -21.52 -6.04 18.17
N GLU A 478 -21.92 -7.31 18.21
CA GLU A 478 -23.21 -7.73 17.66
C GLU A 478 -24.32 -7.06 18.48
N ASP A 479 -25.30 -6.45 17.80
CA ASP A 479 -26.51 -5.89 18.44
C ASP A 479 -27.22 -7.02 19.22
N GLN A 480 -26.96 -7.10 20.53
CA GLN A 480 -27.81 -7.85 21.42
C GLN A 480 -29.01 -6.98 21.76
N ASP A 481 -30.16 -7.40 21.24
CA ASP A 481 -31.47 -6.83 21.53
C ASP A 481 -31.70 -6.68 23.05
N GLN A 482 -32.12 -5.47 23.41
CA GLN A 482 -33.00 -5.09 24.52
C GLN A 482 -32.78 -5.77 25.88
N ASP A 483 -32.16 -5.05 26.82
CA ASP A 483 -32.77 -4.92 28.15
C ASP A 483 -32.53 -3.55 28.79
N GLN A 484 -33.67 -2.87 28.97
CA GLN A 484 -34.08 -1.87 29.96
C GLN A 484 -33.16 -0.68 30.33
N GLY A 485 -33.70 0.49 30.00
CA GLY A 485 -33.28 1.84 30.36
C GLY A 485 -32.68 2.03 31.74
N GLU A 486 -31.44 2.50 31.73
CA GLU A 486 -30.84 3.41 32.71
C GLU A 486 -29.79 4.25 31.97
N ASP A 487 -29.66 5.53 32.35
CA ASP A 487 -28.92 6.62 31.68
C ASP A 487 -27.65 6.22 30.90
N MET A 488 -27.64 6.46 29.58
CA MET A 488 -26.46 6.37 28.70
C MET A 488 -25.44 7.51 28.93
N ALA A 489 -25.75 8.49 29.78
CA ALA A 489 -24.93 9.70 29.96
C ALA A 489 -23.85 9.60 31.06
N GLU A 490 -23.78 8.51 31.84
CA GLU A 490 -22.88 8.42 33.01
C GLU A 490 -22.06 7.12 33.15
N ARG A 491 -21.86 6.34 32.08
CA ARG A 491 -20.89 5.23 32.16
C ARG A 491 -19.47 5.82 32.16
N LYS A 492 -18.75 5.67 33.28
CA LYS A 492 -17.34 6.05 33.38
C LYS A 492 -16.47 5.03 32.64
N PRO A 493 -15.36 5.45 32.00
CA PRO A 493 -14.41 4.52 31.40
C PRO A 493 -13.88 3.55 32.46
N LEU A 494 -13.80 2.27 32.10
CA LEU A 494 -13.21 1.22 32.92
C LEU A 494 -11.70 1.30 32.79
N VAL A 495 -11.03 1.70 33.86
CA VAL A 495 -9.56 1.83 33.90
C VAL A 495 -8.97 0.73 34.77
N GLY A 496 -8.14 -0.11 34.18
CA GLY A 496 -7.31 -1.09 34.89
C GLY A 496 -5.85 -0.67 34.84
N SER A 497 -5.14 -0.63 35.96
CA SER A 497 -3.70 -0.37 35.97
C SER A 497 -2.95 -1.43 36.76
N ILE A 498 -1.74 -1.74 36.32
CA ILE A 498 -0.80 -2.62 37.00
C ILE A 498 0.56 -1.94 37.08
N SER A 499 1.26 -2.11 38.19
CA SER A 499 2.59 -1.54 38.39
C SER A 499 3.48 -2.58 39.06
N VAL A 500 4.68 -2.77 38.51
CA VAL A 500 5.66 -3.76 38.97
C VAL A 500 6.99 -3.05 39.15
N SER A 501 7.57 -3.13 40.34
CA SER A 501 8.90 -2.61 40.63
C SER A 501 9.84 -3.74 41.07
N ARG A 502 11.08 -3.70 40.58
CA ARG A 502 12.13 -4.65 40.93
C ARG A 502 13.39 -3.91 41.34
N VAL A 503 13.90 -4.26 42.53
CA VAL A 503 15.19 -3.79 43.04
C VAL A 503 16.13 -4.99 43.08
N ALA A 504 17.18 -4.98 42.26
CA ALA A 504 18.19 -6.04 42.28
C ALA A 504 19.10 -5.88 43.52
N GLY A 505 19.54 -7.00 44.10
CA GLY A 505 20.19 -7.09 45.41
C GLY A 505 21.60 -6.47 45.54
N ASP A 506 22.13 -5.84 44.49
CA ASP A 506 23.27 -4.93 44.55
C ASP A 506 22.82 -3.58 43.99
N LYS A 507 23.11 -2.49 44.71
CA LYS A 507 22.49 -1.14 44.64
C LYS A 507 22.66 -0.35 43.32
N SER A 508 22.58 -0.97 42.14
CA SER A 508 22.88 -0.30 40.86
C SER A 508 21.78 -0.35 39.79
N LEU A 509 20.66 -1.06 39.99
CA LEU A 509 19.57 -1.13 39.01
C LEU A 509 18.19 -1.06 39.69
N GLN A 510 17.41 -0.04 39.34
CA GLN A 510 16.00 0.11 39.70
C GLN A 510 15.15 0.03 38.43
N GLU A 511 14.23 -0.94 38.38
CA GLU A 511 13.30 -1.15 37.26
C GLU A 511 11.87 -0.94 37.75
N GLU A 512 11.11 -0.08 37.08
CA GLU A 512 9.69 0.17 37.34
C GLU A 512 8.91 0.07 36.04
N ALA A 513 7.82 -0.70 36.02
CA ALA A 513 6.92 -0.83 34.88
C ALA A 513 5.49 -0.52 35.30
N HIS A 514 4.79 0.27 34.49
CA HIS A 514 3.42 0.68 34.67
C HIS A 514 2.64 0.37 33.38
N ALA A 515 1.48 -0.26 33.48
CA ALA A 515 0.57 -0.43 32.36
C ALA A 515 -0.85 -0.03 32.77
N THR A 516 -1.56 0.63 31.87
CA THR A 516 -2.93 1.13 32.04
C THR A 516 -3.76 0.74 30.84
N VAL A 517 -4.89 0.09 31.07
CA VAL A 517 -5.90 -0.22 30.07
C VAL A 517 -7.12 0.65 30.36
N ILE A 518 -7.63 1.34 29.34
CA ILE A 518 -8.83 2.16 29.40
C ILE A 518 -9.83 1.55 28.42
N VAL A 519 -11.01 1.20 28.92
CA VAL A 519 -12.14 0.74 28.10
C VAL A 519 -13.22 1.81 28.16
N GLU A 520 -13.44 2.49 27.05
CA GLU A 520 -14.47 3.50 26.93
C GLU A 520 -15.87 2.86 26.83
N PRO A 521 -16.91 3.54 27.33
CA PRO A 521 -18.30 3.09 27.20
C PRO A 521 -18.67 2.89 25.72
N GLN A 522 -19.56 1.92 25.49
CA GLN A 522 -20.06 1.64 24.14
C GLN A 522 -20.83 2.85 23.59
N ASN A 523 -20.37 3.39 22.47
CA ASN A 523 -21.03 4.48 21.75
C ASN A 523 -21.33 4.02 20.32
N GLU A 524 -22.60 4.13 19.89
CA GLU A 524 -23.05 3.72 18.54
C GLU A 524 -22.63 2.29 18.13
N GLY A 525 -22.71 1.32 19.05
CA GLY A 525 -22.36 -0.09 18.77
C GLY A 525 -20.85 -0.40 18.77
N LYS A 526 -20.00 0.61 18.99
CA LYS A 526 -18.54 0.48 19.05
C LYS A 526 -18.03 0.63 20.48
N LYS A 527 -17.10 -0.22 20.90
CA LYS A 527 -16.34 -0.08 22.16
C LYS A 527 -14.90 0.27 21.83
N HIS A 528 -14.39 1.36 22.40
CA HIS A 528 -13.01 1.79 22.22
C HIS A 528 -12.15 1.31 23.40
N VAL A 529 -10.96 0.79 23.11
CA VAL A 529 -10.02 0.27 24.11
C VAL A 529 -8.64 0.86 23.84
N GLU A 530 -8.03 1.46 24.87
CA GLU A 530 -6.68 2.03 24.84
C GLU A 530 -5.78 1.27 25.83
N LEU A 531 -4.57 0.90 25.42
CA LEU A 531 -3.51 0.34 26.26
C LEU A 531 -2.31 1.29 26.25
N ASN A 532 -1.88 1.70 27.44
CA ASN A 532 -0.70 2.52 27.68
C ASN A 532 0.25 1.78 28.63
N ALA A 533 1.46 1.41 28.18
CA ALA A 533 2.47 0.80 29.04
C ALA A 533 3.79 1.58 28.97
N VAL A 534 4.44 1.75 30.12
CA VAL A 534 5.72 2.46 30.29
C VAL A 534 6.58 1.68 31.26
N SER A 535 7.84 1.39 30.90
CA SER A 535 8.85 0.92 31.85
C SER A 535 10.05 1.85 31.90
N ILE A 536 10.63 2.00 33.07
CA ILE A 536 11.77 2.85 33.38
C ILE A 536 12.82 1.98 34.05
N SER A 537 14.02 1.94 33.49
CA SER A 537 15.20 1.37 34.12
C SER A 537 16.21 2.49 34.41
N ALA A 538 16.64 2.58 35.67
CA ALA A 538 17.64 3.55 36.13
C ALA A 538 18.93 2.81 36.52
N SER A 539 20.03 3.13 35.84
CA SER A 539 21.39 2.77 36.25
C SER A 539 22.00 3.92 37.04
N ALA A 540 22.41 3.67 38.29
CA ALA A 540 23.03 4.68 39.16
C ALA A 540 24.44 5.09 38.72
#